data_AF-A0A9Q3ST28-F1
#
_entry.id   AF-A0A9Q3ST28-F1
#
_cell.length_a   1.000
_cell.length_b   1.000
_cell.length_c   1.000
_cell.angle_alpha   90.00
_cell.angle_beta   90.00
_cell.angle_gamma   90.00
#
_symmetry.space_group_name_H-M   'P 1'
#
loop_
_entity.id
_entity.type
_entity.pdbx_description
1 polymer ?
#
loop_
_entity_poly.entity_id
_entity_poly.type
_entity_poly.pdbx_seq_one_letter_code
_entity_poly.pdbx_strand_id
1 'polypeptide(L)'
;MVASRRRSARTRVHERVLLQPSARRVRRRARRNRDHADLLPRLRPAGERTAERGRFAPGRGRADSHGSAGRERLRAPHGGPCRSGRRILRQLRRVRVVVRRRHSRHVSGLCCPHPPLSHGLPCGGRDRGRRSCLGAGTGARSPPRRVGGAGRRSRGRVDLRHLLGREVVRAARNRTGRTAVSPAHRQHTYRERLEWGVRGAHAIAADADIAVVVDVLSFTTTVSVALDRGIQVVPHRWSDAEAVARRFDAAVAVPRSQSGPGRITLSASSIRSADPVPQRLVLPSPNGSTIAEALAAAPVVIAASLRTATAVARWIARTAPPDATVAVVAAGEKWPDGSLRPAIEDFWGAGAVFAALDEERGLYSPSPEALSARAAWLSIRGDAATALRDCSSGRELEAIGFGDDVAVAAEVDRSGCVPIVRGGMFVSG
;
A
#
# COMPACT_ATOMS: atom_id res chain seq x y z
N MET A 1 -16.66 41.96 -57.70
CA MET A 1 -17.76 42.92 -57.42
C MET A 1 -18.66 42.28 -56.37
N VAL A 2 -18.68 42.74 -55.11
CA VAL A 2 -19.53 43.84 -54.56
C VAL A 2 -21.01 43.38 -54.49
N ALA A 3 -21.46 42.82 -53.35
CA ALA A 3 -22.18 43.47 -52.22
C ALA A 3 -23.72 43.58 -52.44
N SER A 4 -24.68 43.66 -51.49
CA SER A 4 -24.76 43.61 -49.99
C SER A 4 -26.22 43.24 -49.59
N ARG A 5 -26.55 42.54 -48.49
CA ARG A 5 -27.05 43.05 -47.17
C ARG A 5 -27.64 41.83 -46.42
N ARG A 6 -27.19 41.43 -45.21
CA ARG A 6 -27.49 41.92 -43.85
C ARG A 6 -28.96 41.84 -43.35
N ARG A 7 -29.26 40.84 -42.50
CA ARG A 7 -30.08 40.85 -41.25
C ARG A 7 -29.80 39.50 -40.55
N SER A 8 -28.98 39.40 -39.49
CA SER A 8 -29.16 39.82 -38.10
C SER A 8 -30.21 39.03 -37.31
N ALA A 9 -29.79 37.92 -36.70
CA ALA A 9 -30.42 37.31 -35.52
C ALA A 9 -29.34 36.86 -34.54
N ARG A 10 -29.40 37.33 -33.29
CA ARG A 10 -28.47 36.98 -32.21
C ARG A 10 -29.09 35.87 -31.36
N THR A 11 -28.31 34.85 -31.01
CA THR A 11 -28.64 33.94 -29.89
C THR A 11 -27.41 33.78 -29.00
N ARG A 12 -27.64 33.71 -27.69
CA ARG A 12 -26.64 34.05 -26.65
C ARG A 12 -25.73 32.87 -26.33
N VAL A 13 -24.43 33.13 -26.24
CA VAL A 13 -23.48 32.28 -25.50
C VAL A 13 -23.57 32.64 -24.02
N HIS A 14 -23.73 31.66 -23.14
CA HIS A 14 -23.69 31.88 -21.70
C HIS A 14 -22.25 31.87 -21.20
N GLU A 15 -21.68 33.06 -21.02
CA GLU A 15 -20.42 33.27 -20.32
C GLU A 15 -20.64 33.08 -18.81
N ARG A 16 -19.95 32.11 -18.19
CA ARG A 16 -20.07 31.81 -16.76
C ARG A 16 -18.86 32.40 -16.01
N VAL A 17 -19.12 33.50 -15.30
CA VAL A 17 -18.10 34.29 -14.59
C VAL A 17 -17.34 33.46 -13.54
N LEU A 18 -16.01 33.49 -13.62
CA LEU A 18 -15.10 32.95 -12.62
C LEU A 18 -15.07 33.83 -11.36
N LEU A 19 -15.63 33.35 -10.25
CA LEU A 19 -15.46 33.96 -8.93
C LEU A 19 -14.14 33.49 -8.30
N GLN A 20 -13.13 34.37 -8.27
CA GLN A 20 -11.88 34.09 -7.54
C GLN A 20 -12.05 34.26 -6.01
N PRO A 21 -11.51 33.35 -5.18
CA PRO A 21 -11.49 33.52 -3.72
C PRO A 21 -10.53 34.64 -3.30
N SER A 22 -11.02 35.57 -2.47
CA SER A 22 -10.25 36.75 -2.05
C SER A 22 -9.06 36.44 -1.11
N ALA A 23 -7.96 37.17 -1.32
CA ALA A 23 -6.68 37.01 -0.62
C ALA A 23 -6.71 37.18 0.92
N ARG A 24 -7.87 37.50 1.52
CA ARG A 24 -8.04 37.64 2.97
C ARG A 24 -8.09 36.30 3.72
N ARG A 25 -8.45 35.17 3.09
CA ARG A 25 -8.49 33.86 3.78
C ARG A 25 -7.09 33.26 4.03
N VAL A 26 -6.12 33.51 3.15
CA VAL A 26 -4.75 32.97 3.28
C VAL A 26 -4.02 33.54 4.50
N ARG A 27 -4.17 34.84 4.79
CA ARG A 27 -3.47 35.51 5.90
C ARG A 27 -3.93 35.11 7.30
N ARG A 28 -5.12 34.52 7.47
CA ARG A 28 -5.59 34.03 8.79
C ARG A 28 -5.03 32.65 9.19
N ARG A 29 -4.64 31.78 8.24
CA ARG A 29 -4.00 30.48 8.56
C ARG A 29 -2.55 30.65 9.01
N ALA A 30 -1.81 31.59 8.41
CA ALA A 30 -0.39 31.83 8.72
C ALA A 30 -0.11 32.31 10.16
N ARG A 31 -1.10 32.87 10.88
CA ARG A 31 -0.93 33.28 12.28
C ARG A 31 -1.09 32.12 13.28
N ARG A 32 -1.99 31.15 13.03
CA ARG A 32 -2.22 30.02 13.96
C ARG A 32 -1.09 29.00 14.04
N ASN A 33 -0.16 29.00 13.08
CA ASN A 33 1.00 28.08 13.09
C ASN A 33 2.24 28.64 13.82
N ARG A 34 2.21 29.86 14.38
CA ARG A 34 3.32 30.37 15.20
C ARG A 34 3.20 30.03 16.68
N ASP A 35 1.98 29.87 17.19
CA ASP A 35 1.71 29.76 18.63
C ASP A 35 1.93 28.35 19.22
N HIS A 36 2.46 27.40 18.43
CA HIS A 36 2.76 26.02 18.85
C HIS A 36 4.26 25.67 18.89
N ALA A 37 5.16 26.62 18.66
CA ALA A 37 6.61 26.37 18.61
C ALA A 37 7.33 26.46 19.98
N ASP A 38 6.71 27.05 21.01
CA ASP A 38 7.39 27.47 22.26
C ASP A 38 7.31 26.47 23.44
N LEU A 39 7.10 25.17 23.19
CA LEU A 39 7.05 24.14 24.23
C LEU A 39 7.97 22.93 23.95
N LEU A 40 9.28 23.19 23.85
CA LEU A 40 10.33 22.16 23.99
C LEU A 40 11.49 22.68 24.87
N PRO A 41 11.99 21.89 25.85
CA PRO A 41 13.06 22.31 26.73
C PRO A 41 14.43 22.34 26.03
N ARG A 42 15.19 23.43 26.21
CA ARG A 42 16.51 23.65 25.60
C ARG A 42 17.58 22.77 26.27
N LEU A 43 18.21 21.87 25.51
CA LEU A 43 19.47 21.24 25.89
C LEU A 43 20.64 22.19 25.54
N ARG A 44 21.61 22.33 26.45
CA ARG A 44 22.80 23.18 26.26
C ARG A 44 23.87 22.44 25.44
N PRO A 45 24.62 23.12 24.56
CA PRO A 45 25.84 22.57 23.95
C PRO A 45 27.01 22.59 24.95
N ALA A 46 27.96 21.67 24.78
CA ALA A 46 29.14 21.57 25.62
C ALA A 46 30.42 21.99 24.87
N GLY A 47 31.06 23.05 25.39
CA GLY A 47 32.52 23.22 25.44
C GLY A 47 33.33 23.16 24.14
N GLU A 48 33.65 24.34 23.61
CA GLU A 48 34.85 24.54 22.78
C GLU A 48 36.13 24.21 23.57
N ARG A 49 37.17 23.72 22.88
CA ARG A 49 38.57 23.88 23.31
C ARG A 49 39.44 24.32 22.14
N THR A 50 40.41 25.16 22.47
CA THR A 50 41.15 26.05 21.58
C THR A 50 42.26 25.35 20.79
N ALA A 51 42.55 25.89 19.61
CA ALA A 51 43.75 25.55 18.85
C ALA A 51 44.98 26.32 19.34
N GLU A 52 46.13 25.67 19.38
CA GLU A 52 47.45 26.33 19.42
C GLU A 52 48.23 26.08 18.12
N ARG A 53 49.14 27.01 17.82
CA ARG A 53 49.85 27.10 16.54
C ARG A 53 51.25 26.49 16.65
N GLY A 54 51.63 25.66 15.68
CA GLY A 54 53.01 25.26 15.43
C GLY A 54 53.39 25.51 13.96
N ARG A 55 54.39 26.37 13.70
CA ARG A 55 54.98 26.54 12.37
C ARG A 55 56.12 25.52 12.19
N PHE A 56 56.35 25.00 10.98
CA PHE A 56 57.61 25.17 10.23
C PHE A 56 57.52 24.54 8.82
N ALA A 57 58.54 24.78 7.98
CA ALA A 57 58.51 24.73 6.51
C ALA A 57 59.00 23.38 5.90
N PRO A 58 58.94 23.18 4.56
CA PRO A 58 59.03 21.85 3.94
C PRO A 58 60.45 21.41 3.52
N GLY A 59 60.68 20.09 3.48
CA GLY A 59 61.89 19.45 2.96
C GLY A 59 61.66 18.72 1.63
N ARG A 60 62.67 18.74 0.74
CA ARG A 60 62.64 18.14 -0.60
C ARG A 60 63.07 16.66 -0.57
N GLY A 61 62.63 15.87 -1.56
CA GLY A 61 63.18 14.52 -1.83
C GLY A 61 62.67 13.95 -3.17
N ARG A 62 63.58 13.75 -4.12
CA ARG A 62 63.40 13.02 -5.41
C ARG A 62 64.30 11.77 -5.40
N ALA A 63 64.23 10.98 -6.48
CA ALA A 63 64.95 9.73 -6.78
C ALA A 63 64.25 8.49 -6.20
N ASP A 64 63.80 7.51 -7.01
CA ASP A 64 64.55 6.63 -7.93
C ASP A 64 65.50 5.72 -7.11
N SER A 65 65.49 4.38 -7.21
CA SER A 65 65.41 3.57 -8.43
C SER A 65 65.24 2.06 -8.13
N HIS A 66 64.98 1.28 -9.19
CA HIS A 66 65.22 -0.16 -9.44
C HIS A 66 65.46 -1.20 -8.31
N GLY A 67 64.97 -2.43 -8.54
CA GLY A 67 65.78 -3.62 -8.19
C GLY A 67 65.07 -4.95 -7.91
N SER A 68 64.84 -5.74 -8.97
CA SER A 68 64.97 -7.21 -9.02
C SER A 68 64.50 -8.14 -7.87
N ALA A 69 63.59 -9.06 -8.26
CA ALA A 69 63.66 -10.52 -8.06
C ALA A 69 63.68 -11.15 -6.64
N GLY A 70 62.84 -12.18 -6.45
CA GLY A 70 62.94 -13.10 -5.31
C GLY A 70 61.69 -13.98 -5.15
N ARG A 71 61.72 -15.20 -5.69
CA ARG A 71 60.74 -16.24 -5.30
C ARG A 71 61.14 -16.73 -3.91
N GLU A 72 60.22 -16.76 -2.95
CA GLU A 72 60.37 -17.64 -1.82
C GLU A 72 59.05 -18.28 -1.38
N ARG A 73 59.09 -19.60 -1.18
CA ARG A 73 57.96 -20.40 -0.69
C ARG A 73 58.02 -20.39 0.83
N LEU A 74 57.00 -19.84 1.51
CA LEU A 74 56.88 -20.03 2.96
C LEU A 74 55.63 -20.82 3.34
N ARG A 75 55.88 -21.77 4.23
CA ARG A 75 54.97 -22.80 4.73
C ARG A 75 53.91 -22.19 5.64
N ALA A 76 52.71 -22.73 5.62
CA ALA A 76 51.76 -22.54 6.71
C ALA A 76 52.21 -23.36 7.94
N PRO A 77 52.00 -22.84 9.16
CA PRO A 77 51.81 -23.66 10.35
C PRO A 77 50.38 -23.54 10.90
N HIS A 78 49.87 -24.66 11.43
CA HIS A 78 48.60 -24.71 12.15
C HIS A 78 48.65 -23.93 13.48
N GLY A 79 47.55 -23.29 13.85
CA GLY A 79 47.34 -22.67 15.16
C GLY A 79 45.90 -22.81 15.63
N GLY A 80 45.68 -23.64 16.66
CA GLY A 80 44.36 -23.89 17.27
C GLY A 80 43.86 -22.75 18.18
N PRO A 81 42.66 -22.89 18.77
CA PRO A 81 41.84 -21.75 19.19
C PRO A 81 42.18 -21.22 20.59
N CYS A 82 42.27 -19.89 20.72
CA CYS A 82 42.41 -19.22 22.02
C CYS A 82 41.06 -18.72 22.56
N ARG A 83 40.88 -18.87 23.88
CA ARG A 83 39.61 -18.69 24.59
C ARG A 83 39.39 -17.23 25.05
N SER A 84 38.21 -16.66 24.80
CA SER A 84 37.71 -15.49 25.54
C SER A 84 36.18 -15.46 25.73
N GLY A 85 35.52 -16.62 25.71
CA GLY A 85 34.10 -16.74 26.03
C GLY A 85 33.83 -17.00 27.51
N ARG A 86 33.62 -15.95 28.33
CA ARG A 86 32.85 -15.93 29.60
C ARG A 86 32.85 -14.53 30.23
N ARG A 87 31.69 -14.12 30.80
CA ARG A 87 31.28 -12.73 31.15
C ARG A 87 30.96 -11.94 29.87
N ILE A 88 29.77 -11.39 29.64
CA ILE A 88 28.76 -10.88 30.60
C ILE A 88 27.37 -11.50 30.35
N LEU A 89 26.87 -12.26 31.32
CA LEU A 89 25.46 -12.65 31.44
C LEU A 89 24.95 -12.15 32.79
N ARG A 90 24.37 -10.94 32.83
CA ARG A 90 23.53 -10.40 33.94
C ARG A 90 23.10 -8.95 33.64
N GLN A 91 21.97 -8.77 32.95
CA GLN A 91 20.99 -7.69 33.18
C GLN A 91 19.78 -7.78 32.22
N LEU A 92 18.88 -8.75 32.48
CA LEU A 92 17.50 -8.69 32.00
C LEU A 92 16.56 -9.06 33.17
N ARG A 93 16.24 -8.07 34.01
CA ARG A 93 15.23 -8.22 35.07
C ARG A 93 13.88 -7.66 34.59
N ARG A 94 13.01 -8.57 34.15
CA ARG A 94 11.54 -8.54 34.30
C ARG A 94 10.83 -7.20 34.04
N VAL A 95 10.41 -6.96 32.80
CA VAL A 95 9.18 -6.17 32.56
C VAL A 95 7.99 -7.12 32.70
N ARG A 96 7.25 -7.03 33.81
CA ARG A 96 5.93 -7.67 33.94
C ARG A 96 4.89 -6.78 33.26
N VAL A 97 4.36 -7.21 32.12
CA VAL A 97 3.16 -6.59 31.54
C VAL A 97 1.96 -6.94 32.42
N VAL A 98 1.50 -5.97 33.23
CA VAL A 98 0.26 -6.12 34.01
C VAL A 98 -0.92 -5.76 33.12
N VAL A 99 -1.55 -6.77 32.51
CA VAL A 99 -2.84 -6.61 31.84
C VAL A 99 -3.92 -6.38 32.91
N ARG A 100 -4.18 -5.12 33.26
CA ARG A 100 -5.36 -4.76 34.06
C ARG A 100 -6.62 -4.97 33.21
N ARG A 101 -7.29 -6.11 33.40
CA ARG A 101 -8.71 -6.27 33.02
C ARG A 101 -9.50 -5.16 33.71
N ARG A 102 -9.99 -4.17 32.97
CA ARG A 102 -11.10 -3.32 33.45
C ARG A 102 -12.37 -4.13 33.34
N HIS A 103 -13.05 -4.36 34.47
CA HIS A 103 -14.40 -4.90 34.45
C HIS A 103 -15.35 -3.87 33.86
N SER A 104 -16.14 -4.28 32.87
CA SER A 104 -17.32 -3.56 32.42
C SER A 104 -18.31 -3.47 33.57
N ARG A 105 -18.49 -2.28 34.15
CA ARG A 105 -19.66 -1.99 34.99
C ARG A 105 -20.79 -1.53 34.08
N HIS A 106 -21.95 -2.15 34.22
CA HIS A 106 -23.19 -1.59 33.67
C HIS A 106 -23.38 -0.17 34.21
N VAL A 107 -23.69 0.76 33.30
CA VAL A 107 -24.43 1.98 33.63
C VAL A 107 -25.70 1.92 32.80
N SER A 108 -26.77 1.45 33.44
CA SER A 108 -28.13 1.53 32.94
C SER A 108 -28.72 2.90 33.26
N GLY A 109 -29.42 3.49 32.30
CA GLY A 109 -30.27 4.66 32.51
C GLY A 109 -29.58 6.01 32.30
N LEU A 110 -30.03 6.72 31.27
CA LEU A 110 -30.29 8.16 31.32
C LEU A 110 -31.37 8.48 30.28
N CYS A 111 -32.39 9.24 30.71
CA CYS A 111 -33.63 9.42 29.98
C CYS A 111 -33.50 10.39 28.80
N CYS A 112 -34.27 10.15 27.73
CA CYS A 112 -34.60 11.20 26.76
C CYS A 112 -35.69 12.11 27.35
N PRO A 113 -35.54 13.45 27.30
CA PRO A 113 -36.63 14.37 27.64
C PRO A 113 -37.53 14.64 26.43
N HIS A 114 -38.83 14.39 26.57
CA HIS A 114 -39.86 14.98 25.70
C HIS A 114 -40.37 16.30 26.30
N PRO A 115 -40.69 17.30 25.48
CA PRO A 115 -41.73 18.29 25.78
C PRO A 115 -43.08 17.87 25.16
N PRO A 116 -44.23 18.33 25.71
CA PRO A 116 -45.57 17.86 25.37
C PRO A 116 -46.27 18.73 24.30
N LEU A 117 -47.46 18.31 23.83
CA LEU A 117 -48.66 19.16 23.61
C LEU A 117 -49.92 18.33 23.23
N SER A 118 -50.81 18.18 24.22
CA SER A 118 -52.28 18.40 24.21
C SER A 118 -53.28 17.90 23.14
N HIS A 119 -54.42 17.41 23.68
CA HIS A 119 -55.82 17.38 23.18
C HIS A 119 -56.28 16.31 22.16
N GLY A 120 -57.43 15.67 22.45
CA GLY A 120 -58.26 14.96 21.46
C GLY A 120 -58.88 13.61 21.87
N LEU A 121 -59.99 13.62 22.61
CA LEU A 121 -60.95 12.51 22.78
C LEU A 121 -62.38 13.09 22.55
N PRO A 122 -63.46 12.29 22.36
CA PRO A 122 -63.57 10.83 22.18
C PRO A 122 -64.50 10.38 21.02
N CYS A 123 -64.54 9.07 20.72
CA CYS A 123 -65.67 8.24 20.21
C CYS A 123 -65.17 6.78 20.12
N GLY A 124 -65.93 5.68 20.32
CA GLY A 124 -67.31 5.46 20.79
C GLY A 124 -67.81 4.05 20.38
N GLY A 125 -68.45 3.27 21.27
CA GLY A 125 -69.06 1.94 20.99
C GLY A 125 -68.22 0.72 21.41
N ARG A 126 -68.69 -0.20 22.28
CA ARG A 126 -69.66 -1.31 22.08
C ARG A 126 -69.02 -2.55 21.38
N ASP A 127 -69.25 -3.81 21.76
CA ASP A 127 -70.07 -4.41 22.84
C ASP A 127 -69.57 -5.82 23.30
N ARG A 128 -70.31 -6.46 24.20
CA ARG A 128 -70.05 -7.69 24.99
C ARG A 128 -69.80 -9.00 24.20
N GLY A 129 -69.14 -9.95 24.88
CA GLY A 129 -69.23 -11.40 24.60
C GLY A 129 -68.74 -12.26 25.79
N ARG A 130 -69.66 -12.87 26.56
CA ARG A 130 -69.38 -13.71 27.75
C ARG A 130 -69.53 -15.21 27.46
N ARG A 131 -69.01 -16.03 28.41
CA ARG A 131 -69.24 -17.46 28.73
C ARG A 131 -68.13 -18.38 28.18
N SER A 132 -67.39 -19.18 28.96
CA SER A 132 -67.56 -19.90 30.24
C SER A 132 -68.34 -21.23 30.16
N CYS A 133 -67.60 -22.35 30.26
CA CYS A 133 -68.09 -23.66 30.70
C CYS A 133 -67.01 -24.35 31.56
N LEU A 134 -67.44 -25.05 32.62
CA LEU A 134 -66.64 -25.80 33.60
C LEU A 134 -67.11 -27.28 33.62
N GLY A 135 -66.27 -28.18 34.13
CA GLY A 135 -66.56 -29.59 34.43
C GLY A 135 -65.30 -30.45 34.23
N ALA A 136 -64.60 -31.00 35.24
CA ALA A 136 -64.99 -31.95 36.29
C ALA A 136 -65.39 -33.34 35.73
N GLY A 137 -64.88 -34.48 36.20
CA GLY A 137 -63.83 -34.76 37.21
C GLY A 137 -63.79 -36.26 37.60
N THR A 138 -62.93 -36.64 38.57
CA THR A 138 -62.78 -37.98 39.22
C THR A 138 -62.16 -39.11 38.36
N GLY A 139 -61.43 -40.11 38.89
CA GLY A 139 -60.89 -40.32 40.26
C GLY A 139 -60.25 -41.71 40.51
N ALA A 140 -59.43 -41.84 41.58
CA ALA A 140 -58.93 -43.06 42.26
C ALA A 140 -57.85 -43.97 41.59
N ARG A 141 -57.02 -44.80 42.29
CA ARG A 141 -56.35 -44.78 43.64
C ARG A 141 -55.25 -45.89 43.72
N SER A 142 -53.97 -45.51 43.79
CA SER A 142 -52.81 -46.10 44.54
C SER A 142 -52.51 -47.65 44.55
N PRO A 143 -51.57 -48.23 45.37
CA PRO A 143 -50.36 -48.94 44.87
C PRO A 143 -50.17 -50.34 45.55
N PRO A 144 -48.98 -50.92 45.91
CA PRO A 144 -47.55 -50.75 45.51
C PRO A 144 -46.78 -52.08 45.22
N ARG A 145 -45.45 -52.03 44.90
CA ARG A 145 -44.39 -52.88 45.53
C ARG A 145 -42.94 -52.56 45.07
N ARG A 146 -41.95 -52.87 45.94
CA ARG A 146 -40.49 -52.78 45.71
C ARG A 146 -39.85 -54.17 45.65
N VAL A 147 -39.03 -54.44 44.63
CA VAL A 147 -37.80 -55.29 44.58
C VAL A 147 -36.96 -54.77 43.37
N GLY A 148 -35.63 -54.78 43.30
CA GLY A 148 -34.57 -55.07 44.27
C GLY A 148 -33.39 -55.84 43.66
N GLY A 149 -32.14 -55.35 43.79
CA GLY A 149 -30.92 -56.13 43.49
C GLY A 149 -30.03 -55.66 42.32
N ALA A 150 -28.78 -55.33 42.67
CA ALA A 150 -27.54 -55.14 41.90
C ALA A 150 -27.44 -55.57 40.40
N GLY A 151 -26.80 -54.70 39.60
CA GLY A 151 -26.25 -55.07 38.28
C GLY A 151 -25.35 -53.97 37.69
N ARG A 152 -24.02 -54.12 37.77
CA ARG A 152 -23.06 -53.17 37.16
C ARG A 152 -23.22 -53.15 35.62
N ARG A 153 -23.44 -51.97 35.02
CA ARG A 153 -23.11 -51.71 33.61
C ARG A 153 -22.38 -50.38 33.45
N SER A 154 -21.32 -50.41 32.65
CA SER A 154 -20.39 -49.31 32.40
C SER A 154 -21.07 -48.13 31.69
N ARG A 155 -20.88 -46.91 32.22
CA ARG A 155 -21.29 -45.67 31.55
C ARG A 155 -20.38 -45.38 30.35
N GLY A 156 -20.72 -45.93 29.18
CA GLY A 156 -20.22 -45.45 27.89
C GLY A 156 -20.80 -44.08 27.59
N ARG A 157 -20.14 -43.01 28.04
CA ARG A 157 -20.55 -41.63 27.76
C ARG A 157 -20.11 -41.26 26.34
N VAL A 158 -20.96 -41.56 25.35
CA VAL A 158 -20.73 -41.12 23.96
C VAL A 158 -20.81 -39.59 23.92
N ASP A 159 -19.67 -38.93 23.77
CA ASP A 159 -19.61 -37.48 23.65
C ASP A 159 -20.05 -37.05 22.24
N LEU A 160 -21.34 -36.71 22.12
CA LEU A 160 -21.95 -36.26 20.86
C LEU A 160 -21.26 -35.01 20.26
N ARG A 161 -20.45 -34.28 21.04
CA ARG A 161 -19.65 -33.14 20.56
C ARG A 161 -18.50 -33.57 19.63
N HIS A 162 -18.07 -34.82 19.68
CA HIS A 162 -16.97 -35.32 18.84
C HIS A 162 -17.39 -35.75 17.43
N LEU A 163 -18.68 -36.04 17.21
CA LEU A 163 -19.21 -36.45 15.90
C LEU A 163 -19.57 -35.24 15.03
N LEU A 164 -20.30 -34.27 15.57
CA LEU A 164 -20.70 -33.06 14.82
C LEU A 164 -19.53 -32.12 14.50
N GLY A 165 -18.43 -32.17 15.26
CA GLY A 165 -17.24 -31.36 15.00
C GLY A 165 -16.33 -31.88 13.88
N ARG A 166 -16.40 -33.17 13.53
CA ARG A 166 -15.47 -33.78 12.55
C ARG A 166 -15.97 -33.72 11.12
N GLU A 167 -17.29 -33.76 10.89
CA GLU A 167 -17.83 -33.68 9.51
C GLU A 167 -17.72 -32.28 8.92
N VAL A 168 -17.97 -31.22 9.70
CA VAL A 168 -17.80 -29.83 9.23
C VAL A 168 -16.34 -29.53 8.83
N VAL A 169 -15.37 -30.05 9.60
CA VAL A 169 -13.94 -29.89 9.31
C VAL A 169 -13.46 -30.80 8.16
N ARG A 170 -14.10 -31.94 7.92
CA ARG A 170 -13.75 -32.87 6.83
C ARG A 170 -14.41 -32.49 5.50
N ALA A 171 -15.63 -31.97 5.50
CA ALA A 171 -16.29 -31.41 4.32
C ALA A 171 -15.56 -30.18 3.76
N ALA A 172 -14.87 -29.41 4.61
CA ALA A 172 -14.01 -28.31 4.20
C ALA A 172 -12.70 -28.74 3.49
N ARG A 173 -12.33 -30.03 3.56
CA ARG A 173 -11.07 -30.56 2.98
C ARG A 173 -11.25 -31.30 1.64
N ASN A 174 -12.49 -31.66 1.26
CA ASN A 174 -12.78 -32.39 0.02
C ASN A 174 -13.53 -31.52 -1.02
N ARG A 175 -12.99 -30.33 -1.33
CA ARG A 175 -13.20 -29.69 -2.63
C ARG A 175 -11.86 -29.50 -3.32
N THR A 176 -11.63 -30.30 -4.35
CA THR A 176 -10.60 -30.04 -5.34
C THR A 176 -10.90 -28.73 -6.06
N GLY A 177 -10.02 -27.74 -5.95
CA GLY A 177 -10.16 -26.46 -6.64
C GLY A 177 -9.56 -25.28 -5.87
N ARG A 178 -9.07 -24.28 -6.61
CA ARG A 178 -8.53 -23.01 -6.09
C ARG A 178 -9.37 -22.49 -4.91
N THR A 179 -8.75 -22.32 -3.75
CA THR A 179 -9.38 -21.68 -2.59
C THR A 179 -9.94 -20.32 -2.99
N ALA A 180 -11.27 -20.21 -3.00
CA ALA A 180 -11.93 -18.96 -3.38
C ALA A 180 -11.54 -17.86 -2.40
N VAL A 181 -11.16 -16.69 -2.93
CA VAL A 181 -10.81 -15.52 -2.12
C VAL A 181 -12.02 -15.13 -1.28
N SER A 182 -11.81 -15.06 0.05
CA SER A 182 -12.81 -14.64 1.03
C SER A 182 -13.48 -13.34 0.59
N PRO A 183 -14.82 -13.20 0.65
CA PRO A 183 -15.51 -11.97 0.28
C PRO A 183 -14.96 -10.73 0.99
N ALA A 184 -14.53 -10.86 2.24
CA ALA A 184 -13.93 -9.77 3.01
C ALA A 184 -12.61 -9.25 2.39
N HIS A 185 -11.78 -10.14 1.84
CA HIS A 185 -10.48 -9.77 1.26
C HIS A 185 -10.63 -9.08 -0.11
N ARG A 186 -11.82 -9.07 -0.70
CA ARG A 186 -12.11 -8.34 -1.94
C ARG A 186 -12.37 -6.85 -1.73
N GLN A 187 -12.56 -6.42 -0.47
CA GLN A 187 -12.78 -5.02 -0.09
C GLN A 187 -13.97 -4.34 -0.81
N HIS A 188 -14.95 -5.10 -1.33
CA HIS A 188 -16.08 -4.56 -2.12
C HIS A 188 -16.92 -3.49 -1.40
N THR A 189 -16.88 -3.43 -0.08
CA THR A 189 -17.55 -2.40 0.74
C THR A 189 -16.88 -1.02 0.69
N TYR A 190 -15.66 -0.95 0.16
CA TYR A 190 -14.82 0.24 0.06
C TYR A 190 -14.68 0.67 -1.41
N ARG A 191 -14.55 1.97 -1.64
CA ARG A 191 -14.25 2.51 -2.98
C ARG A 191 -12.76 2.68 -3.19
N GLU A 192 -12.01 3.02 -2.15
CA GLU A 192 -10.55 3.12 -2.21
C GLU A 192 -9.94 1.90 -1.53
N ARG A 193 -9.42 0.98 -2.34
CA ARG A 193 -9.00 -0.38 -1.96
C ARG A 193 -7.49 -0.54 -2.13
N LEU A 194 -6.86 -1.34 -1.27
CA LEU A 194 -5.43 -1.65 -1.35
C LEU A 194 -5.15 -3.12 -1.09
N GLU A 195 -4.43 -3.77 -2.01
CA GLU A 195 -3.96 -5.14 -1.85
C GLU A 195 -2.58 -5.33 -2.52
N TRP A 196 -2.01 -6.52 -2.36
CA TRP A 196 -0.64 -6.82 -2.78
C TRP A 196 -0.54 -7.84 -3.92
N GLY A 197 0.33 -7.52 -4.88
CA GLY A 197 0.72 -8.42 -5.96
C GLY A 197 -0.43 -8.90 -6.85
N VAL A 198 -0.14 -9.90 -7.69
CA VAL A 198 -1.09 -10.44 -8.69
C VAL A 198 -2.33 -11.07 -8.03
N ARG A 199 -2.19 -11.71 -6.86
CA ARG A 199 -3.33 -12.28 -6.13
C ARG A 199 -4.25 -11.19 -5.57
N GLY A 200 -3.67 -10.10 -5.06
CA GLY A 200 -4.38 -8.91 -4.62
C GLY A 200 -5.11 -8.21 -5.76
N ALA A 201 -4.43 -8.01 -6.89
CA ALA A 201 -5.02 -7.45 -8.12
C ALA A 201 -6.30 -8.19 -8.53
N HIS A 202 -6.25 -9.52 -8.63
CA HIS A 202 -7.43 -10.34 -8.94
C HIS A 202 -8.51 -10.33 -7.85
N ALA A 203 -8.20 -9.94 -6.61
CA ALA A 203 -9.15 -9.88 -5.50
C ALA A 203 -9.94 -8.57 -5.46
N ILE A 204 -9.30 -7.42 -5.72
CA ILE A 204 -9.88 -6.09 -5.50
C ILE A 204 -10.20 -5.27 -6.76
N ALA A 205 -9.66 -5.65 -7.93
CA ALA A 205 -9.75 -4.84 -9.15
C ALA A 205 -10.74 -5.35 -10.21
N ALA A 206 -11.41 -6.49 -9.97
CA ALA A 206 -12.32 -7.10 -10.94
C ALA A 206 -13.59 -6.27 -11.24
N ASP A 207 -13.99 -5.43 -10.29
CA ASP A 207 -15.12 -4.49 -10.34
C ASP A 207 -14.67 -3.03 -10.11
N ALA A 208 -13.37 -2.74 -10.24
CA ALA A 208 -12.84 -1.40 -10.03
C ALA A 208 -12.92 -0.56 -11.31
N ASP A 209 -13.38 0.68 -11.19
CA ASP A 209 -13.42 1.66 -12.28
C ASP A 209 -12.00 2.07 -12.72
N ILE A 210 -11.09 2.16 -11.75
CA ILE A 210 -9.68 2.52 -11.95
C ILE A 210 -8.80 1.56 -11.14
N ALA A 211 -7.84 0.94 -11.81
CA ALA A 211 -6.79 0.16 -11.17
C ALA A 211 -5.43 0.87 -11.26
N VAL A 212 -4.68 0.92 -10.16
CA VAL A 212 -3.38 1.59 -10.07
C VAL A 212 -2.34 0.57 -9.61
N VAL A 213 -1.34 0.25 -10.45
CA VAL A 213 -0.16 -0.52 -10.03
C VAL A 213 0.91 0.41 -9.44
N VAL A 214 1.56 -0.03 -8.36
CA VAL A 214 2.67 0.66 -7.70
C VAL A 214 3.83 -0.31 -7.53
N ASP A 215 5.00 0.03 -8.08
CA ASP A 215 6.26 -0.73 -8.02
C ASP A 215 7.38 0.31 -8.04
N VAL A 216 7.77 0.82 -6.87
CA VAL A 216 8.59 2.03 -6.70
C VAL A 216 10.06 1.77 -7.00
N LEU A 217 10.55 0.59 -6.62
CA LEU A 217 11.91 0.10 -6.88
C LEU A 217 11.80 -1.16 -7.77
N SER A 218 11.42 -1.04 -9.04
CA SER A 218 11.64 0.16 -9.89
C SER A 218 10.72 0.29 -11.10
N PHE A 219 9.75 -0.60 -11.33
CA PHE A 219 9.01 -0.66 -12.59
C PHE A 219 8.19 0.62 -12.85
N THR A 220 7.37 1.07 -11.91
CA THR A 220 6.52 2.27 -12.13
C THR A 220 7.33 3.57 -12.14
N THR A 221 8.42 3.63 -11.37
CA THR A 221 9.42 4.71 -11.46
C THR A 221 9.99 4.75 -12.88
N THR A 222 10.39 3.60 -13.41
CA THR A 222 10.96 3.45 -14.75
C THR A 222 9.96 3.80 -15.85
N VAL A 223 8.69 3.40 -15.73
CA VAL A 223 7.59 3.81 -16.62
C VAL A 223 7.48 5.34 -16.65
N SER A 224 7.48 6.01 -15.49
CA SER A 224 7.38 7.47 -15.46
C SER A 224 8.58 8.19 -16.09
N VAL A 225 9.80 7.65 -15.91
CA VAL A 225 11.03 8.20 -16.54
C VAL A 225 11.02 7.99 -18.06
N ALA A 226 10.53 6.85 -18.54
CA ALA A 226 10.37 6.59 -19.96
C ALA A 226 9.38 7.59 -20.60
N LEU A 227 8.23 7.82 -19.94
CA LEU A 227 7.21 8.77 -20.41
C LEU A 227 7.69 10.24 -20.38
N ASP A 228 8.49 10.63 -19.38
CA ASP A 228 9.15 11.95 -19.36
C ASP A 228 10.11 12.15 -20.55
N ARG A 229 10.63 11.05 -21.13
CA ARG A 229 11.46 11.05 -22.35
C ARG A 229 10.64 10.90 -23.65
N GLY A 230 9.31 10.79 -23.56
CA GLY A 230 8.42 10.56 -24.71
C GLY A 230 8.32 9.10 -25.18
N ILE A 231 8.90 8.15 -24.43
CA ILE A 231 8.96 6.72 -24.77
C ILE A 231 7.66 6.04 -24.33
N GLN A 232 6.93 5.41 -25.24
CA GLN A 232 5.78 4.56 -24.89
C GLN A 232 6.26 3.24 -24.28
N VAL A 233 5.69 2.79 -23.16
CA VAL A 233 6.17 1.57 -22.49
C VAL A 233 5.21 0.40 -22.70
N VAL A 234 5.70 -0.70 -23.26
CA VAL A 234 4.97 -1.98 -23.31
C VAL A 234 5.29 -2.73 -22.01
N PRO A 235 4.35 -2.83 -21.04
CA PRO A 235 4.54 -3.72 -19.90
C PRO A 235 4.54 -5.17 -20.41
N HIS A 236 5.41 -6.00 -19.85
CA HIS A 236 5.48 -7.40 -20.27
C HIS A 236 5.97 -8.32 -19.16
N ARG A 237 5.28 -9.44 -18.96
CA ARG A 237 5.75 -10.53 -18.10
C ARG A 237 7.05 -11.08 -18.69
N TRP A 238 8.06 -11.25 -17.85
CA TRP A 238 9.49 -11.53 -18.13
C TRP A 238 9.90 -12.45 -19.33
N SER A 239 9.02 -13.34 -19.81
CA SER A 239 9.30 -14.33 -20.88
C SER A 239 9.11 -13.73 -22.29
N ASP A 240 9.93 -14.06 -23.27
CA ASP A 240 9.71 -13.73 -24.70
C ASP A 240 9.65 -12.22 -25.04
N ALA A 241 10.33 -11.36 -24.28
CA ALA A 241 10.35 -9.90 -24.50
C ALA A 241 10.72 -9.49 -25.94
N GLU A 242 11.64 -10.22 -26.58
CA GLU A 242 12.04 -10.03 -27.99
C GLU A 242 10.89 -10.23 -28.99
N ALA A 243 9.97 -11.16 -28.72
CA ALA A 243 8.81 -11.39 -29.58
C ALA A 243 7.79 -10.25 -29.45
N VAL A 244 7.63 -9.71 -28.24
CA VAL A 244 6.79 -8.52 -27.99
C VAL A 244 7.40 -7.28 -28.61
N ALA A 245 8.72 -7.10 -28.54
CA ALA A 245 9.43 -5.99 -29.17
C ALA A 245 9.20 -5.94 -30.68
N ARG A 246 9.31 -7.08 -31.37
CA ARG A 246 8.98 -7.19 -32.80
C ARG A 246 7.50 -6.87 -33.11
N ARG A 247 6.57 -7.25 -32.23
CA ARG A 247 5.14 -6.97 -32.40
C ARG A 247 4.81 -5.48 -32.27
N PHE A 248 5.49 -4.78 -31.37
CA PHE A 248 5.22 -3.37 -31.07
C PHE A 248 6.14 -2.38 -31.78
N ASP A 249 7.16 -2.85 -32.52
CA ASP A 249 8.25 -2.02 -33.04
C ASP A 249 8.88 -1.18 -31.91
N ALA A 250 9.51 -1.90 -30.98
CA ALA A 250 9.99 -1.38 -29.71
C ALA A 250 11.40 -1.90 -29.37
N ALA A 251 12.19 -1.09 -28.65
CA ALA A 251 13.40 -1.57 -27.98
C ALA A 251 13.06 -2.50 -26.80
N VAL A 252 14.01 -3.28 -26.31
CA VAL A 252 13.87 -4.11 -25.09
C VAL A 252 14.76 -3.55 -23.98
N ALA A 253 14.20 -3.34 -22.79
CA ALA A 253 14.97 -3.10 -21.58
C ALA A 253 15.56 -4.42 -21.06
N VAL A 254 16.88 -4.57 -21.12
CA VAL A 254 17.58 -5.80 -20.70
C VAL A 254 17.89 -5.81 -19.19
N PRO A 255 18.15 -6.97 -18.55
CA PRO A 255 18.56 -7.02 -17.15
C PRO A 255 19.75 -6.10 -16.85
N ARG A 256 19.78 -5.51 -15.64
CA ARG A 256 20.83 -4.59 -15.18
C ARG A 256 22.26 -5.11 -15.33
N SER A 257 22.46 -6.42 -15.21
CA SER A 257 23.74 -7.11 -15.41
C SER A 257 24.21 -7.22 -16.87
N GLN A 258 23.37 -6.81 -17.83
CA GLN A 258 23.65 -6.80 -19.27
C GLN A 258 23.82 -5.35 -19.79
N SER A 259 24.28 -4.45 -18.91
CA SER A 259 24.62 -3.08 -19.28
C SER A 259 25.77 -3.02 -20.29
N GLY A 260 25.76 -2.00 -21.15
CA GLY A 260 26.78 -1.81 -22.17
C GLY A 260 26.41 -0.70 -23.16
N PRO A 261 27.31 -0.33 -24.09
CA PRO A 261 27.05 0.70 -25.10
C PRO A 261 25.79 0.40 -25.92
N GLY A 262 24.91 1.39 -26.04
CA GLY A 262 23.64 1.27 -26.78
C GLY A 262 22.61 0.31 -26.16
N ARG A 263 22.84 -0.22 -24.94
CA ARG A 263 21.86 -1.05 -24.22
C ARG A 263 21.05 -0.24 -23.23
N ILE A 264 19.74 -0.27 -23.39
CA ILE A 264 18.78 0.21 -22.39
C ILE A 264 18.52 -0.95 -21.42
N THR A 265 18.68 -0.71 -20.12
CA THR A 265 18.46 -1.73 -19.08
C THR A 265 17.20 -1.45 -18.25
N LEU A 266 16.84 -2.38 -17.36
CA LEU A 266 15.78 -2.20 -16.35
C LEU A 266 16.07 -1.11 -15.30
N SER A 267 17.20 -0.38 -15.40
CA SER A 267 17.51 0.79 -14.56
C SER A 267 16.81 2.04 -15.09
N ALA A 268 16.22 2.82 -14.17
CA ALA A 268 15.59 4.10 -14.49
C ALA A 268 16.62 5.11 -14.99
N SER A 269 17.85 5.10 -14.44
CA SER A 269 18.96 5.92 -14.92
C SER A 269 19.38 5.57 -16.35
N SER A 270 19.44 4.28 -16.68
CA SER A 270 19.77 3.79 -18.04
C SER A 270 18.72 4.21 -19.08
N ILE A 271 17.44 4.31 -18.70
CA ILE A 271 16.37 4.79 -19.57
C ILE A 271 16.37 6.32 -19.68
N ARG A 272 16.71 7.02 -18.59
CA ARG A 272 16.87 8.47 -18.59
C ARG A 272 17.98 8.94 -19.54
N SER A 273 19.11 8.24 -19.55
CA SER A 273 20.27 8.53 -20.39
C SER A 273 20.25 7.87 -21.77
N ALA A 274 19.16 7.17 -22.14
CA ALA A 274 19.03 6.48 -23.42
C ALA A 274 19.21 7.46 -24.60
N ASP A 275 20.15 7.12 -25.48
CA ASP A 275 20.46 7.82 -26.73
C ASP A 275 20.89 6.77 -27.80
N PRO A 276 20.24 6.71 -28.99
CA PRO A 276 19.04 7.44 -29.35
C PRO A 276 17.84 7.07 -28.48
N VAL A 277 16.90 8.01 -28.33
CA VAL A 277 15.64 7.77 -27.60
C VAL A 277 14.72 6.88 -28.44
N PRO A 278 14.33 5.67 -27.96
CA PRO A 278 13.41 4.82 -28.70
C PRO A 278 11.98 5.37 -28.64
N GLN A 279 11.20 5.18 -29.70
CA GLN A 279 9.76 5.53 -29.68
C GLN A 279 8.98 4.69 -28.67
N ARG A 280 9.34 3.40 -28.56
CA ARG A 280 8.70 2.42 -27.67
C ARG A 280 9.72 1.53 -27.00
N LEU A 281 9.41 1.10 -25.78
CA LEU A 281 10.27 0.24 -24.96
C LEU A 281 9.43 -0.87 -24.32
N VAL A 282 9.76 -2.13 -24.61
CA VAL A 282 9.32 -3.27 -23.80
C VAL A 282 10.06 -3.22 -22.48
N LEU A 283 9.33 -3.23 -21.37
CA LEU A 283 9.88 -3.17 -20.02
C LEU A 283 9.50 -4.45 -19.25
N PRO A 284 10.31 -5.52 -19.34
CA PRO A 284 10.05 -6.76 -18.62
C PRO A 284 10.09 -6.55 -17.11
N SER A 285 9.06 -7.01 -16.38
CA SER A 285 9.10 -7.06 -14.91
C SER A 285 8.39 -8.32 -14.39
N PRO A 286 8.96 -9.01 -13.39
CA PRO A 286 8.31 -10.16 -12.78
C PRO A 286 7.16 -9.73 -11.86
N ASN A 287 7.13 -8.46 -11.41
CA ASN A 287 6.21 -7.92 -10.41
C ASN A 287 5.26 -6.92 -11.08
N GLY A 288 5.61 -5.63 -11.18
CA GLY A 288 4.77 -4.56 -11.72
C GLY A 288 4.19 -4.80 -13.13
N SER A 289 4.94 -5.38 -14.08
CA SER A 289 4.37 -5.72 -15.40
C SER A 289 3.35 -6.85 -15.35
N THR A 290 3.66 -7.93 -14.62
CA THR A 290 2.71 -9.03 -14.40
C THR A 290 1.42 -8.55 -13.74
N ILE A 291 1.50 -7.53 -12.89
CA ILE A 291 0.33 -6.90 -12.26
C ILE A 291 -0.42 -6.02 -13.26
N ALA A 292 0.28 -5.20 -14.06
CA ALA A 292 -0.36 -4.41 -15.12
C ALA A 292 -1.14 -5.29 -16.12
N GLU A 293 -0.58 -6.45 -16.51
CA GLU A 293 -1.30 -7.47 -17.29
C GLU A 293 -2.51 -8.05 -16.54
N ALA A 294 -2.36 -8.40 -15.25
CA ALA A 294 -3.45 -8.93 -14.43
C ALA A 294 -4.60 -7.93 -14.19
N LEU A 295 -4.33 -6.63 -14.34
CA LEU A 295 -5.28 -5.53 -14.24
C LEU A 295 -5.97 -5.17 -15.56
N ALA A 296 -5.63 -5.81 -16.69
CA ALA A 296 -6.13 -5.44 -18.03
C ALA A 296 -7.66 -5.56 -18.24
N ALA A 297 -8.40 -6.10 -17.26
CA ALA A 297 -9.87 -6.12 -17.24
C ALA A 297 -10.51 -4.83 -16.65
N ALA A 298 -9.74 -4.00 -15.93
CA ALA A 298 -10.23 -2.73 -15.40
C ALA A 298 -10.38 -1.69 -16.54
N PRO A 299 -11.40 -0.81 -16.53
CA PRO A 299 -11.61 0.19 -17.58
C PRO A 299 -10.44 1.17 -17.75
N VAL A 300 -9.74 1.48 -16.66
CA VAL A 300 -8.54 2.32 -16.65
C VAL A 300 -7.47 1.64 -15.80
N VAL A 301 -6.28 1.43 -16.39
CA VAL A 301 -5.09 0.94 -15.68
C VAL A 301 -4.02 2.02 -15.68
N ILE A 302 -3.52 2.38 -14.50
CA ILE A 302 -2.52 3.41 -14.26
C ILE A 302 -1.29 2.81 -13.59
N ALA A 303 -0.09 3.26 -13.96
CA ALA A 303 1.12 3.05 -13.15
C ALA A 303 1.44 4.31 -12.33
N ALA A 304 1.62 4.16 -11.02
CA ALA A 304 1.95 5.28 -10.13
C ALA A 304 3.21 5.00 -9.32
N SER A 305 4.09 6.00 -9.23
CA SER A 305 5.27 6.00 -8.36
C SER A 305 5.26 7.27 -7.50
N LEU A 306 6.24 7.41 -6.60
CA LEU A 306 6.43 8.67 -5.87
C LEU A 306 6.63 9.87 -6.81
N ARG A 307 7.14 9.65 -8.03
CA ARG A 307 7.36 10.71 -9.03
C ARG A 307 6.07 11.27 -9.63
N THR A 308 4.98 10.51 -9.60
CA THR A 308 3.72 10.82 -10.32
C THR A 308 2.49 10.84 -9.41
N ALA A 309 2.61 10.56 -8.11
CA ALA A 309 1.48 10.35 -7.20
C ALA A 309 0.46 11.51 -7.21
N THR A 310 0.93 12.76 -7.14
CA THR A 310 0.06 13.95 -7.23
C THR A 310 -0.53 14.14 -8.62
N ALA A 311 0.20 13.85 -9.70
CA ALA A 311 -0.31 13.93 -11.07
C ALA A 311 -1.44 12.91 -11.33
N VAL A 312 -1.25 11.67 -10.85
CA VAL A 312 -2.24 10.59 -10.92
C VAL A 312 -3.49 10.93 -10.11
N ALA A 313 -3.34 11.35 -8.84
CA ALA A 313 -4.49 11.72 -8.00
C ALA A 313 -5.30 12.88 -8.60
N ARG A 314 -4.62 13.91 -9.13
CA ARG A 314 -5.20 15.03 -9.88
C ARG A 314 -5.98 14.59 -11.12
N TRP A 315 -5.47 13.60 -11.84
CA TRP A 315 -6.15 13.07 -13.02
C TRP A 315 -7.41 12.32 -12.62
N ILE A 316 -7.32 11.43 -11.63
CA ILE A 316 -8.47 10.68 -11.07
C ILE A 316 -9.55 11.65 -10.58
N ALA A 317 -9.18 12.66 -9.80
CA ALA A 317 -10.12 13.65 -9.25
C ALA A 317 -10.83 14.53 -10.29
N ARG A 318 -10.29 14.64 -11.52
CA ARG A 318 -10.91 15.38 -12.63
C ARG A 318 -11.72 14.52 -13.59
N THR A 319 -11.38 13.24 -13.71
CA THR A 319 -11.92 12.35 -14.77
C THR A 319 -12.92 11.32 -14.25
N ALA A 320 -12.83 10.96 -12.97
CA ALA A 320 -13.70 9.97 -12.34
C ALA A 320 -14.79 10.66 -11.48
N PRO A 321 -15.99 10.07 -11.36
CA PRO A 321 -16.96 10.52 -10.36
C PRO A 321 -16.44 10.30 -8.93
N PRO A 322 -16.91 11.06 -7.92
CA PRO A 322 -16.39 10.98 -6.55
C PRO A 322 -16.53 9.61 -5.87
N ASP A 323 -17.47 8.78 -6.32
CA ASP A 323 -17.73 7.43 -5.81
C ASP A 323 -17.09 6.31 -6.66
N ALA A 324 -16.27 6.67 -7.65
CA ALA A 324 -15.50 5.72 -8.44
C ALA A 324 -14.59 4.85 -7.58
N THR A 325 -14.52 3.57 -7.93
CA THR A 325 -13.76 2.55 -7.24
C THR A 325 -12.31 2.58 -7.72
N VAL A 326 -11.39 2.98 -6.85
CA VAL A 326 -9.94 3.03 -7.09
C VAL A 326 -9.27 1.87 -6.36
N ALA A 327 -8.82 0.87 -7.11
CA ALA A 327 -8.06 -0.27 -6.60
C ALA A 327 -6.56 -0.03 -6.79
N VAL A 328 -5.83 0.22 -5.71
CA VAL A 328 -4.36 0.35 -5.73
C VAL A 328 -3.74 -1.00 -5.40
N VAL A 329 -2.74 -1.42 -6.19
CA VAL A 329 -2.01 -2.67 -6.00
C VAL A 329 -0.53 -2.36 -5.79
N ALA A 330 -0.07 -2.54 -4.56
CA ALA A 330 1.36 -2.51 -4.23
C ALA A 330 2.00 -3.81 -4.75
N ALA A 331 3.07 -3.72 -5.54
CA ALA A 331 3.60 -4.88 -6.24
C ALA A 331 4.19 -5.91 -5.29
N GLY A 332 5.01 -5.44 -4.35
CA GLY A 332 5.80 -6.30 -3.51
C GLY A 332 6.92 -6.97 -4.27
N GLU A 333 7.83 -7.57 -3.51
CA GLU A 333 8.92 -8.37 -4.03
C GLU A 333 8.66 -9.87 -3.87
N LYS A 334 9.62 -10.69 -4.32
CA LYS A 334 9.56 -12.14 -4.13
C LYS A 334 10.66 -12.64 -3.19
N TRP A 335 10.27 -13.54 -2.30
CA TRP A 335 11.21 -14.41 -1.62
C TRP A 335 11.81 -15.43 -2.60
N PRO A 336 12.93 -16.10 -2.27
CA PRO A 336 13.55 -17.12 -3.13
C PRO A 336 12.62 -18.31 -3.49
N ASP A 337 11.59 -18.58 -2.70
CA ASP A 337 10.55 -19.59 -2.98
C ASP A 337 9.43 -19.08 -3.92
N GLY A 338 9.53 -17.85 -4.41
CA GLY A 338 8.55 -17.18 -5.26
C GLY A 338 7.32 -16.63 -4.51
N SER A 339 7.27 -16.75 -3.17
CA SER A 339 6.20 -16.16 -2.38
C SER A 339 6.36 -14.64 -2.24
N LEU A 340 5.24 -13.95 -2.01
CA LEU A 340 5.22 -12.48 -1.88
C LEU A 340 5.97 -12.02 -0.61
N ARG A 341 6.95 -11.14 -0.81
CA ARG A 341 7.56 -10.29 0.21
C ARG A 341 6.94 -8.89 0.13
N PRO A 342 6.18 -8.42 1.14
CA PRO A 342 5.76 -7.02 1.18
C PRO A 342 6.96 -6.07 1.08
N ALA A 343 6.88 -5.14 0.13
CA ALA A 343 7.87 -4.10 -0.14
C ALA A 343 7.38 -2.79 0.48
N ILE A 344 8.11 -2.24 1.45
CA ILE A 344 7.62 -1.08 2.22
C ILE A 344 7.58 0.19 1.36
N GLU A 345 8.49 0.28 0.39
CA GLU A 345 8.55 1.29 -0.66
C GLU A 345 7.29 1.32 -1.53
N ASP A 346 6.70 0.16 -1.86
CA ASP A 346 5.44 0.11 -2.62
C ASP A 346 4.24 0.48 -1.75
N PHE A 347 4.29 0.17 -0.44
CA PHE A 347 3.29 0.63 0.52
C PHE A 347 3.33 2.16 0.67
N TRP A 348 4.53 2.75 0.70
CA TRP A 348 4.72 4.20 0.67
C TRP A 348 4.26 4.80 -0.65
N GLY A 349 4.53 4.14 -1.80
CA GLY A 349 4.02 4.55 -3.10
C GLY A 349 2.49 4.58 -3.19
N ALA A 350 1.83 3.51 -2.73
CA ALA A 350 0.37 3.45 -2.62
C ALA A 350 -0.15 4.51 -1.64
N GLY A 351 0.53 4.70 -0.52
CA GLY A 351 0.24 5.74 0.46
C GLY A 351 0.36 7.16 -0.08
N ALA A 352 1.29 7.41 -1.00
CA ALA A 352 1.43 8.68 -1.69
C ALA A 352 0.24 8.97 -2.61
N VAL A 353 -0.23 7.97 -3.36
CA VAL A 353 -1.45 8.07 -4.18
C VAL A 353 -2.67 8.38 -3.30
N PHE A 354 -2.88 7.66 -2.20
CA PHE A 354 -4.00 7.94 -1.29
C PHE A 354 -3.87 9.29 -0.55
N ALA A 355 -2.66 9.72 -0.17
CA ALA A 355 -2.46 11.03 0.42
C ALA A 355 -2.81 12.15 -0.58
N ALA A 356 -2.38 12.02 -1.83
CA ALA A 356 -2.70 12.99 -2.86
C ALA A 356 -4.19 12.97 -3.25
N LEU A 357 -4.85 11.81 -3.29
CA LEU A 357 -6.31 11.73 -3.48
C LEU A 357 -7.09 12.44 -2.35
N ASP A 358 -6.65 12.28 -1.11
CA ASP A 358 -7.22 12.97 0.03
C ASP A 358 -7.01 14.50 -0.03
N GLU A 359 -5.82 14.94 -0.47
CA GLU A 359 -5.49 16.36 -0.64
C GLU A 359 -6.26 17.01 -1.81
N GLU A 360 -6.55 16.27 -2.90
CA GLU A 360 -7.23 16.78 -4.10
C GLU A 360 -8.77 16.70 -4.05
N ARG A 361 -9.35 15.62 -3.50
CA ARG A 361 -10.82 15.44 -3.43
C ARG A 361 -11.38 14.89 -2.10
N GLY A 362 -10.51 14.52 -1.16
CA GLY A 362 -10.88 13.76 0.04
C GLY A 362 -11.09 12.27 -0.26
N LEU A 363 -10.71 11.40 0.67
CA LEU A 363 -10.99 9.97 0.57
C LEU A 363 -12.49 9.67 0.68
N TYR A 364 -12.98 8.74 -0.15
CA TYR A 364 -14.37 8.30 -0.18
C TYR A 364 -14.46 6.79 0.10
N SER A 365 -15.00 6.43 1.26
CA SER A 365 -15.05 5.04 1.77
C SER A 365 -13.73 4.26 1.58
N PRO A 366 -12.61 4.70 2.18
CA PRO A 366 -11.33 4.00 2.09
C PRO A 366 -11.30 2.75 2.98
N SER A 367 -10.62 1.72 2.48
CA SER A 367 -10.33 0.52 3.26
C SER A 367 -9.32 0.81 4.40
N PRO A 368 -9.33 0.01 5.48
CA PRO A 368 -8.31 0.09 6.52
C PRO A 368 -6.88 -0.03 5.97
N GLU A 369 -6.69 -0.82 4.92
CA GLU A 369 -5.44 -1.01 4.20
C GLU A 369 -5.00 0.29 3.52
N ALA A 370 -5.90 0.95 2.78
CA ALA A 370 -5.63 2.24 2.12
C ALA A 370 -5.30 3.35 3.13
N LEU A 371 -6.05 3.43 4.23
CA LEU A 371 -5.77 4.37 5.33
C LEU A 371 -4.40 4.11 5.98
N SER A 372 -4.00 2.84 6.11
CA SER A 372 -2.72 2.44 6.70
C SER A 372 -1.54 2.80 5.79
N ALA A 373 -1.67 2.58 4.47
CA ALA A 373 -0.67 3.03 3.51
C ALA A 373 -0.51 4.54 3.51
N ARG A 374 -1.63 5.28 3.48
CA ARG A 374 -1.62 6.74 3.60
C ARG A 374 -0.88 7.20 4.86
N ALA A 375 -1.17 6.60 6.01
CA ALA A 375 -0.48 6.92 7.26
C ALA A 375 1.03 6.60 7.21
N ALA A 376 1.42 5.48 6.60
CA ALA A 376 2.82 5.09 6.42
C ALA A 376 3.59 6.04 5.48
N TRP A 377 2.97 6.54 4.40
CA TRP A 377 3.57 7.58 3.57
C TRP A 377 3.72 8.89 4.33
N LEU A 378 2.67 9.33 5.04
CA LEU A 378 2.70 10.57 5.82
C LEU A 378 3.80 10.59 6.89
N SER A 379 4.23 9.44 7.41
CA SER A 379 5.33 9.37 8.39
C SER A 379 6.72 9.55 7.78
N ILE A 380 6.91 9.30 6.47
CA ILE A 380 8.22 9.42 5.80
C ILE A 380 8.29 10.50 4.72
N ARG A 381 7.16 11.12 4.30
CA ARG A 381 7.12 12.13 3.21
C ARG A 381 8.04 13.35 3.39
N GLY A 382 8.51 13.61 4.60
CA GLY A 382 9.48 14.68 4.89
C GLY A 382 10.93 14.35 4.52
N ASP A 383 11.28 13.06 4.43
CA ASP A 383 12.59 12.57 3.97
C ASP A 383 12.43 11.18 3.31
N ALA A 384 11.70 11.15 2.20
CA ALA A 384 11.49 9.92 1.43
C ALA A 384 12.81 9.36 0.84
N ALA A 385 13.80 10.21 0.60
CA ALA A 385 15.10 9.82 0.04
C ALA A 385 15.92 8.99 1.03
N THR A 386 15.97 9.36 2.31
CA THR A 386 16.60 8.51 3.34
C THR A 386 15.77 7.25 3.60
N ALA A 387 14.43 7.37 3.70
CA ALA A 387 13.57 6.22 3.92
C ALA A 387 13.70 5.13 2.83
N LEU A 388 13.80 5.52 1.55
CA LEU A 388 14.03 4.59 0.44
C LEU A 388 15.43 3.96 0.49
N ARG A 389 16.49 4.73 0.80
CA ARG A 389 17.84 4.16 0.93
C ARG A 389 17.97 3.19 2.09
N ASP A 390 17.31 3.46 3.22
CA ASP A 390 17.35 2.60 4.41
C ASP A 390 16.46 1.34 4.32
N CYS A 391 15.48 1.30 3.41
CA CYS A 391 14.60 0.15 3.23
C CYS A 391 15.35 -1.06 2.61
N SER A 392 14.83 -2.28 2.81
CA SER A 392 15.54 -3.51 2.42
C SER A 392 15.92 -3.54 0.93
N SER A 393 15.00 -3.15 0.05
CA SER A 393 15.22 -3.21 -1.40
C SER A 393 16.07 -2.05 -1.92
N GLY A 394 16.03 -0.88 -1.28
CA GLY A 394 16.94 0.23 -1.57
C GLY A 394 18.38 -0.12 -1.19
N ARG A 395 18.58 -0.69 0.01
CA ARG A 395 19.89 -1.21 0.46
C ARG A 395 20.42 -2.33 -0.44
N GLU A 396 19.53 -3.19 -0.94
CA GLU A 396 19.89 -4.22 -1.91
C GLU A 396 20.37 -3.59 -3.23
N LEU A 397 19.60 -2.66 -3.80
CA LEU A 397 19.99 -1.92 -5.02
C LEU A 397 21.30 -1.14 -4.84
N GLU A 398 21.50 -0.44 -3.73
CA GLU A 398 22.78 0.23 -3.43
C GLU A 398 23.94 -0.77 -3.36
N ALA A 399 23.77 -1.91 -2.68
CA ALA A 399 24.80 -2.93 -2.54
C ALA A 399 25.19 -3.59 -3.88
N ILE A 400 24.28 -3.65 -4.86
CA ILE A 400 24.57 -4.12 -6.23
C ILE A 400 24.88 -2.98 -7.23
N GLY A 401 25.10 -1.75 -6.76
CA GLY A 401 25.60 -0.63 -7.58
C GLY A 401 24.55 0.23 -8.27
N PHE A 402 23.27 0.11 -7.90
CA PHE A 402 22.14 0.84 -8.50
C PHE A 402 21.51 1.87 -7.54
N GLY A 403 22.32 2.52 -6.71
CA GLY A 403 21.88 3.60 -5.83
C GLY A 403 21.21 4.77 -6.57
N ASP A 404 21.62 5.04 -7.82
CA ASP A 404 20.99 6.05 -8.66
C ASP A 404 19.52 5.73 -8.98
N ASP A 405 19.13 4.45 -9.08
CA ASP A 405 17.71 4.08 -9.27
C ASP A 405 16.88 4.43 -8.03
N VAL A 406 17.47 4.31 -6.83
CA VAL A 406 16.85 4.70 -5.55
C VAL A 406 16.72 6.22 -5.47
N ALA A 407 17.76 6.97 -5.87
CA ALA A 407 17.73 8.43 -5.95
C ALA A 407 16.68 8.93 -6.96
N VAL A 408 16.54 8.27 -8.11
CA VAL A 408 15.50 8.55 -9.12
C VAL A 408 14.10 8.23 -8.59
N ALA A 409 13.91 7.13 -7.86
CA ALA A 409 12.62 6.81 -7.23
C ALA A 409 12.23 7.83 -6.13
N ALA A 410 13.21 8.43 -5.47
CA ALA A 410 13.02 9.48 -4.45
C ALA A 410 12.66 10.87 -5.02
N GLU A 411 12.54 11.02 -6.34
CA GLU A 411 12.11 12.25 -7.01
C GLU A 411 10.61 12.54 -6.85
N VAL A 412 10.15 12.73 -5.60
CA VAL A 412 8.72 12.92 -5.26
C VAL A 412 8.09 14.05 -6.09
N ASP A 413 6.97 13.73 -6.75
CA ASP A 413 6.17 14.63 -7.61
C ASP A 413 6.98 15.42 -8.67
N ARG A 414 8.10 14.86 -9.14
CA ARG A 414 8.93 15.46 -10.21
C ARG A 414 8.44 15.20 -11.63
N SER A 415 7.44 14.35 -11.84
CA SER A 415 6.84 14.12 -13.16
C SER A 415 5.37 14.52 -13.16
N GLY A 416 4.98 15.27 -14.20
CA GLY A 416 3.59 15.62 -14.49
C GLY A 416 2.85 14.56 -15.30
N CYS A 417 3.51 13.47 -15.71
CA CYS A 417 2.87 12.43 -16.52
C CYS A 417 1.86 11.61 -15.69
N VAL A 418 0.85 11.10 -16.39
CA VAL A 418 -0.10 10.13 -15.85
C VAL A 418 0.06 8.87 -16.70
N PRO A 419 0.76 7.84 -16.23
CA PRO A 419 0.99 6.63 -17.03
C PRO A 419 -0.30 5.81 -17.17
N ILE A 420 -1.00 5.92 -18.29
CA ILE A 420 -2.27 5.20 -18.56
C ILE A 420 -2.05 4.13 -19.63
N VAL A 421 -2.58 2.92 -19.43
CA VAL A 421 -2.59 1.88 -20.47
C VAL A 421 -3.56 2.26 -21.59
N ARG A 422 -3.04 2.44 -22.82
CA ARG A 422 -3.81 2.56 -24.07
C ARG A 422 -3.16 1.66 -25.13
N GLY A 423 -3.97 0.84 -25.82
CA GLY A 423 -3.45 -0.07 -26.86
C GLY A 423 -2.42 -1.11 -26.36
N GLY A 424 -2.49 -1.49 -25.07
CA GLY A 424 -1.51 -2.39 -24.45
C GLY A 424 -0.19 -1.73 -24.03
N MET A 425 -0.11 -0.40 -24.04
CA MET A 425 1.10 0.36 -23.68
C MET A 425 0.77 1.45 -22.66
N PHE A 426 1.65 1.71 -21.69
CA PHE A 426 1.62 2.94 -20.93
C PHE A 426 2.00 4.12 -21.83
N VAL A 427 1.13 5.12 -21.84
CA VAL A 427 1.32 6.42 -22.50
C VAL A 427 1.02 7.55 -21.51
N SER A 428 1.46 8.77 -21.79
CA SER A 428 1.10 9.93 -20.97
C SER A 428 -0.38 10.28 -21.19
N GLY A 429 -1.13 10.39 -20.09
CA GLY A 429 -2.60 10.35 -20.02
C GLY A 429 -3.33 11.62 -20.43
#